data_AF-A0A2K5PR39-F1
#
_entry.id   AF-A0A2K5PR39-F1
#
_cell.length_a   1.000
_cell.length_b   1.000
_cell.length_c   1.000
_cell.angle_alpha   90.00
_cell.angle_beta   90.00
_cell.angle_gamma   90.00
#
_symmetry.space_group_name_H-M   'P 1'
#
loop_
_entity.id
_entity.type
_entity.pdbx_description
1 polymer ?
#
loop_
_entity_poly.entity_id
_entity_poly.type
_entity_poly.pdbx_seq_one_letter_code
_entity_poly.pdbx_strand_id
1 'polypeptide(L)'
;MKAAAQLVIESRDVVYVPEAIEAQYEYRTTRVSREGGVLKVHPTTTRFTFRTARQVLLLEVMLVGWGGNNGSTLTASVLANRLRLYWPTRSGRKEANYYGSLTQVGTVSLGLDAEGQEVFMPFSALLPMVGPNDLVFDGWDISSLNLSEEPQMPTT
;
A
#
# COMPACT_ATOMS: atom_id res chain seq x y z
N MET A 1 9.92 11.97 -9.97
CA MET A 1 9.10 11.83 -8.75
C MET A 1 9.37 13.04 -7.90
N LYS A 2 8.33 13.83 -7.54
CA LYS A 2 8.47 14.79 -6.45
C LYS A 2 8.85 13.99 -5.20
N ALA A 3 9.85 14.43 -4.44
CA ALA A 3 10.13 13.82 -3.14
C ALA A 3 8.82 13.79 -2.34
N ALA A 4 8.45 12.61 -1.83
CA ALA A 4 7.29 12.51 -0.96
C ALA A 4 7.54 13.45 0.24
N ALA A 5 6.54 14.26 0.59
CA ALA A 5 6.61 15.09 1.78
C ALA A 5 6.92 14.19 2.98
N GLN A 6 7.97 14.52 3.73
CA GLN A 6 8.38 13.73 4.88
C GLN A 6 7.38 13.97 6.02
N LEU A 7 6.66 12.93 6.43
CA LEU A 7 5.79 12.97 7.61
C LEU A 7 6.62 12.83 8.88
N VAL A 8 6.41 13.72 9.84
CA VAL A 8 6.96 13.62 11.20
C VAL A 8 5.81 13.81 12.17
N ILE A 9 5.66 12.87 13.11
CA ILE A 9 4.63 12.91 14.15
C ILE A 9 5.28 13.37 15.45
N GLU A 10 4.90 14.55 15.92
CA GLU A 10 5.36 15.09 17.20
C GLU A 10 4.45 14.59 18.33
N SER A 11 4.79 13.45 18.92
CA SER A 11 4.07 12.88 20.06
C SER A 11 5.03 12.24 21.04
N ARG A 12 4.70 12.28 22.34
CA ARG A 12 5.41 11.54 23.39
C ARG A 12 5.36 10.02 23.21
N ASP A 13 4.34 9.54 22.48
CA ASP A 13 4.10 8.12 22.25
C ASP A 13 4.83 7.61 21.01
N VAL A 14 5.55 8.48 20.28
CA VAL A 14 6.30 8.13 19.08
C VAL A 14 7.76 8.51 19.27
N VAL A 15 8.66 7.54 19.08
CA VAL A 15 10.11 7.74 19.13
C VAL A 15 10.73 7.29 17.82
N TYR A 16 11.52 8.18 17.22
CA TYR A 16 12.28 7.88 16.01
C TYR A 16 13.71 7.51 16.41
N VAL A 17 14.07 6.24 16.22
CA VAL A 17 15.47 5.79 16.28
C VAL A 17 16.02 5.62 14.86
N PRO A 18 17.35 5.46 14.66
CA PRO A 18 17.89 5.35 13.31
C PRO A 18 17.28 4.19 12.50
N GLU A 19 17.02 3.04 13.14
CA GLU A 19 16.57 1.82 12.46
C GLU A 19 15.05 1.68 12.39
N ALA A 20 14.31 2.34 13.29
CA ALA A 20 12.88 2.09 13.49
C ALA A 20 12.09 3.31 13.97
N ILE A 21 10.78 3.25 13.79
CA ILE A 21 9.78 4.10 14.43
C ILE A 21 9.12 3.25 15.51
N GLU A 22 9.20 3.69 16.77
CA GLU A 22 8.52 3.04 17.89
C GLU A 22 7.29 3.85 18.26
N ALA A 23 6.13 3.20 18.32
CA ALA A 23 4.85 3.84 18.64
C ALA A 23 4.12 3.08 19.75
N GLN A 24 3.73 3.80 20.80
CA GLN A 24 2.85 3.27 21.84
C GLN A 24 1.39 3.49 21.44
N TYR A 25 0.58 2.44 21.54
CA TYR A 25 -0.83 2.49 21.19
C TYR A 25 -1.69 1.82 22.25
N GLU A 26 -2.66 2.54 22.79
CA GLU A 26 -3.66 1.97 23.70
C GLU A 26 -4.87 1.48 22.89
N TYR A 27 -4.94 0.17 22.65
CA TYR A 27 -6.10 -0.44 22.03
C TYR A 27 -7.23 -0.59 23.05
N ARG A 28 -8.29 0.19 22.88
CA ARG A 28 -9.49 0.17 23.73
C ARG A 28 -10.59 -0.61 23.04
N THR A 29 -11.10 -1.64 23.71
CA THR A 29 -12.18 -2.49 23.22
C THR A 29 -13.09 -2.94 24.36
N THR A 30 -14.20 -3.61 24.06
CA THR A 30 -15.13 -4.12 25.07
C THR A 30 -15.26 -5.63 24.98
N ARG A 31 -15.25 -6.30 26.13
CA ARG A 31 -15.60 -7.71 26.26
C ARG A 31 -17.02 -7.83 26.79
N VAL A 32 -17.89 -8.57 26.10
CA VAL A 32 -19.28 -8.78 26.54
C VAL A 32 -19.44 -10.22 27.03
N SER A 33 -20.01 -10.40 28.22
CA SER A 33 -20.43 -11.70 28.75
C SER A 33 -21.94 -11.73 28.98
N ARG A 34 -22.53 -12.93 28.90
CA ARG A 34 -23.95 -13.15 29.20
C ARG A 34 -24.06 -14.05 30.41
N GLU A 35 -24.69 -13.55 31.47
CA GLU A 35 -24.90 -14.28 32.72
C GLU A 35 -26.35 -14.09 33.18
N GLY A 36 -27.10 -15.18 33.32
CA GLY A 36 -28.50 -15.12 33.78
C GLY A 36 -29.42 -14.26 32.91
N GLY A 37 -29.17 -14.18 31.59
CA GLY A 37 -29.95 -13.35 30.66
C GLY A 37 -29.53 -11.87 30.63
N VAL A 38 -28.64 -11.42 31.52
CA VAL A 38 -28.08 -10.07 31.53
C VAL A 38 -26.80 -10.03 30.70
N LEU A 39 -26.65 -8.99 29.87
CA LEU A 39 -25.41 -8.68 29.17
C LEU A 39 -24.54 -7.80 30.06
N LYS A 40 -23.33 -8.26 30.39
CA LYS A 40 -22.31 -7.49 31.11
C LYS A 40 -21.26 -7.03 30.11
N VAL A 41 -21.03 -5.72 30.04
CA VAL A 41 -20.05 -5.10 29.14
C VAL A 41 -18.85 -4.67 29.97
N HIS A 42 -17.67 -5.13 29.59
CA HIS A 42 -16.42 -4.84 30.28
C HIS A 42 -15.49 -4.07 29.34
N PRO A 43 -15.36 -2.74 29.49
CA PRO A 43 -14.33 -1.98 28.80
C PRO A 43 -12.95 -2.51 29.19
N THR A 44 -12.11 -2.75 28.20
CA THR A 44 -10.77 -3.30 28.34
C THR A 44 -9.80 -2.47 27.51
N THR A 45 -8.60 -2.25 28.04
CA THR A 45 -7.52 -1.55 27.33
C THR A 45 -6.29 -2.43 27.32
N THR A 46 -5.71 -2.62 26.14
CA THR A 46 -4.45 -3.33 25.96
C THR A 46 -3.44 -2.35 25.38
N ARG A 47 -2.29 -2.21 26.04
CA ARG A 47 -1.19 -1.38 25.53
C ARG A 47 -0.32 -2.20 24.58
N PHE A 48 -0.08 -1.66 23.40
CA PHE A 48 0.83 -2.20 22.40
C PHE A 48 2.00 -1.26 22.19
N THR A 49 3.17 -1.83 21.93
CA THR A 49 4.32 -1.11 21.39
C THR A 49 4.58 -1.66 20.01
N PHE A 50 4.36 -0.83 18.99
CA PHE A 50 4.68 -1.16 17.61
C PHE A 50 6.08 -0.66 17.29
N ARG A 51 6.87 -1.51 16.62
CA ARG A 51 8.19 -1.15 16.10
C ARG A 51 8.20 -1.37 14.59
N THR A 52 8.28 -0.29 13.83
CA THR A 52 8.25 -0.30 12.36
C THR A 52 9.63 0.02 11.84
N ALA A 53 10.24 -0.88 11.07
CA ALA A 53 11.54 -0.64 10.46
C ALA A 53 11.50 0.56 9.49
N ARG A 54 12.54 1.39 9.50
CA ARG A 54 12.65 2.56 8.61
C ARG A 54 13.21 2.22 7.24
N GLN A 55 14.02 1.17 7.17
CA GLN A 55 14.61 0.71 5.92
C GLN A 55 13.58 -0.06 5.11
N VAL A 56 13.31 0.42 3.90
CA VAL A 56 12.55 -0.30 2.89
C VAL A 56 13.51 -1.27 2.19
N LEU A 57 13.23 -2.57 2.30
CA LEU A 57 14.05 -3.62 1.69
C LEU A 57 13.68 -3.83 0.22
N LEU A 58 14.61 -4.40 -0.56
CA LEU A 58 14.29 -4.93 -1.88
C LEU A 58 13.23 -6.01 -1.73
N LEU A 59 12.22 -5.97 -2.61
CA LEU A 59 11.13 -6.93 -2.61
C LEU A 59 11.06 -7.65 -3.95
N GLU A 60 11.26 -8.96 -3.89
CA GLU A 60 11.01 -9.87 -5.00
C GLU A 60 9.66 -10.57 -4.77
N VAL A 61 8.88 -10.68 -5.83
CA VAL A 61 7.55 -11.28 -5.82
C VAL A 61 7.57 -12.49 -6.75
N MET A 62 7.39 -13.67 -6.18
CA MET A 62 7.26 -14.91 -6.93
C MET A 62 5.78 -15.27 -7.12
N LEU A 63 5.33 -15.31 -8.38
CA LEU A 63 3.93 -15.57 -8.73
C LEU A 63 3.72 -17.01 -9.18
N VAL A 64 2.73 -17.69 -8.62
CA VAL A 64 2.21 -18.96 -9.16
C VAL A 64 1.07 -18.62 -10.12
N GLY A 65 1.16 -19.09 -11.35
CA GLY A 65 0.31 -18.62 -12.45
C GLY A 65 0.79 -17.28 -13.01
N TRP A 66 2.11 -17.11 -13.14
CA TRP A 66 2.72 -15.86 -13.61
C TRP A 66 2.34 -15.51 -15.04
N GLY A 67 2.15 -16.51 -15.90
CA GLY A 67 1.70 -16.36 -17.29
C GLY A 67 0.23 -15.97 -17.40
N GLY A 68 -0.61 -16.33 -16.43
CA GLY A 68 -2.03 -15.98 -16.44
C GLY A 68 -2.31 -14.47 -16.47
N ASN A 69 -3.55 -14.11 -16.83
CA ASN A 69 -4.01 -12.72 -17.03
C ASN A 69 -3.56 -11.73 -15.95
N ASN A 70 -3.60 -12.11 -14.66
CA ASN A 70 -3.21 -11.23 -13.56
C ASN A 70 -1.69 -11.06 -13.48
N GLY A 71 -0.93 -12.15 -13.64
CA GLY A 71 0.53 -12.12 -13.54
C GLY A 71 1.16 -11.32 -14.69
N SER A 72 0.71 -11.56 -15.92
CA SER A 72 1.13 -10.81 -17.10
C SER A 72 0.71 -9.34 -17.01
N THR A 73 -0.54 -9.04 -16.62
CA THR A 73 -1.02 -7.64 -16.44
C THR A 73 -0.26 -6.90 -15.34
N LEU A 74 -0.01 -7.53 -14.20
CA LEU A 74 0.74 -6.93 -13.10
C LEU A 74 2.16 -6.59 -13.54
N THR A 75 2.85 -7.55 -14.17
CA THR A 75 4.22 -7.38 -14.67
C THR A 75 4.29 -6.28 -15.73
N ALA A 76 3.37 -6.29 -16.69
CA ALA A 76 3.27 -5.26 -17.73
C ALA A 76 2.98 -3.88 -17.13
N SER A 77 2.09 -3.79 -16.15
CA SER A 77 1.73 -2.52 -15.48
C SER A 77 2.94 -1.91 -14.77
N VAL A 78 3.74 -2.73 -14.06
CA VAL A 78 4.95 -2.25 -13.41
C VAL A 78 6.01 -1.84 -14.42
N LEU A 79 6.27 -2.64 -15.45
CA LEU A 79 7.23 -2.30 -16.48
C LEU A 79 6.85 -1.01 -17.22
N ALA A 80 5.57 -0.85 -17.56
CA ALA A 80 5.07 0.35 -18.24
C ALA A 80 5.25 1.61 -17.39
N ASN A 81 4.97 1.54 -16.08
CA ASN A 81 5.18 2.65 -15.16
C ASN A 81 6.68 2.95 -14.95
N ARG A 82 7.51 1.92 -14.78
CA ARG A 82 8.97 2.05 -14.63
C ARG A 82 9.60 2.72 -15.85
N LEU A 83 9.19 2.32 -17.05
CA LEU A 83 9.66 2.86 -18.33
C LEU A 83 8.95 4.14 -18.76
N ARG A 84 7.95 4.60 -17.99
CA ARG A 84 7.14 5.80 -18.29
C ARG A 84 6.49 5.75 -19.68
N LEU A 85 5.95 4.59 -20.03
CA LEU A 85 5.31 4.38 -21.32
C LEU A 85 4.02 5.21 -21.43
N TYR A 86 3.71 5.57 -22.67
CA TYR A 86 2.46 6.23 -23.04
C TYR A 86 2.00 5.70 -24.40
N TRP A 87 0.71 5.80 -24.67
CA TRP A 87 0.12 5.36 -25.93
C TRP A 87 -0.98 6.31 -26.39
N PRO A 88 -1.14 6.52 -27.71
CA PRO A 88 -2.23 7.29 -28.26
C PRO A 88 -3.54 6.49 -28.20
N THR A 89 -4.64 7.18 -27.91
CA THR A 89 -6.00 6.64 -28.00
C THR A 89 -6.89 7.63 -28.77
N ARG A 90 -8.10 7.22 -29.13
CA ARG A 90 -9.08 8.12 -29.79
C ARG A 90 -9.37 9.39 -28.99
N SER A 91 -9.29 9.33 -27.66
CA SER A 91 -9.53 10.45 -26.74
C SER A 91 -8.24 11.18 -26.32
N GLY A 92 -7.10 10.84 -26.91
CA GLY A 92 -5.81 11.46 -26.66
C GLY A 92 -4.77 10.50 -26.07
N ARG A 93 -3.65 11.06 -25.61
CA ARG A 93 -2.54 10.31 -25.03
C ARG A 93 -2.89 9.78 -23.64
N LYS A 94 -2.62 8.51 -23.39
CA LYS A 94 -2.67 7.87 -22.07
C LYS A 94 -1.25 7.56 -21.60
N GLU A 95 -1.01 7.72 -20.30
CA GLU A 95 0.27 7.42 -19.67
C GLU A 95 0.07 6.27 -18.68
N ALA A 96 1.10 5.43 -18.53
CA ALA A 96 1.11 4.38 -17.53
C ALA A 96 0.93 4.99 -16.13
N ASN A 97 0.06 4.39 -15.33
CA ASN A 97 -0.26 4.82 -13.98
C ASN A 97 -0.65 3.60 -13.12
N TYR A 98 -0.88 3.82 -11.83
CA TYR A 98 -1.35 2.82 -10.87
C TYR A 98 -2.76 3.13 -10.35
N TYR A 99 -3.63 3.70 -11.20
CA TYR A 99 -5.02 3.91 -10.82
C TYR A 99 -5.68 2.58 -10.41
N GLY A 100 -6.49 2.63 -9.35
CA GLY A 100 -7.05 1.44 -8.71
C GLY A 100 -6.20 0.86 -7.58
N SER A 101 -4.94 1.30 -7.41
CA SER A 101 -4.11 0.87 -6.27
C SER A 101 -4.23 1.82 -5.08
N LEU A 102 -4.85 1.35 -3.99
CA LEU A 102 -5.02 2.14 -2.76
C LEU A 102 -3.69 2.68 -2.24
N THR A 103 -2.62 1.89 -2.28
CA THR A 103 -1.32 2.31 -1.75
C THR A 103 -0.65 3.39 -2.60
N GLN A 104 -0.92 3.41 -3.91
CA GLN A 104 -0.27 4.35 -4.84
C GLN A 104 -1.06 5.63 -5.05
N VAL A 105 -2.39 5.56 -4.98
CA VAL A 105 -3.26 6.70 -5.32
C VAL A 105 -4.17 7.12 -4.18
N GLY A 106 -4.32 6.29 -3.15
CA GLY A 106 -5.12 6.62 -1.98
C GLY A 106 -4.50 7.75 -1.17
N THR A 107 -5.36 8.54 -0.54
CA THR A 107 -4.98 9.58 0.42
C THR A 107 -5.63 9.32 1.77
N VAL A 108 -4.97 9.75 2.83
CA VAL A 108 -5.46 9.70 4.20
C VAL A 108 -5.51 11.12 4.74
N SER A 109 -6.59 11.46 5.44
CA SER A 109 -6.70 12.75 6.13
C SER A 109 -5.87 12.69 7.43
N LEU A 110 -5.05 13.72 7.64
CA LEU A 110 -4.23 13.88 8.84
C LEU A 110 -4.96 14.73 9.91
N GLY A 111 -6.07 15.37 9.53
CA GLY A 111 -6.82 16.31 10.35
C GLY A 111 -6.84 17.70 9.73
N LEU A 112 -7.20 18.68 10.56
CA LEU A 112 -7.37 20.07 10.16
C LEU A 112 -6.10 20.88 10.43
N ASP A 113 -5.74 21.79 9.52
CA ASP A 113 -4.71 22.80 9.75
C ASP A 113 -5.20 23.97 10.62
N ALA A 114 -4.34 24.98 10.83
CA ALA A 114 -4.64 26.15 11.65
C ALA A 114 -5.79 27.00 11.07
N GLU A 115 -6.02 26.91 9.76
CA GLU A 115 -7.10 27.58 9.03
C GLU A 115 -8.38 26.74 8.95
N GLY A 116 -8.39 25.54 9.56
CA GLY A 116 -9.52 24.63 9.57
C GLY A 116 -9.74 23.88 8.25
N GLN A 117 -8.73 23.81 7.38
CA GLN A 117 -8.77 23.03 6.15
C GLN A 117 -8.25 21.61 6.39
N GLU A 118 -8.90 20.63 5.77
CA GLU A 118 -8.50 19.23 5.89
C GLU A 118 -7.20 18.97 5.12
N VAL A 119 -6.19 18.43 5.81
CA VAL A 119 -4.90 18.10 5.24
C VAL A 119 -4.86 16.63 4.85
N PHE A 120 -4.58 16.35 3.58
CA PHE A 120 -4.45 15.00 3.06
C PHE A 120 -3.01 14.66 2.70
N MET A 121 -2.66 13.39 2.89
CA MET A 121 -1.37 12.83 2.54
C MET A 121 -1.53 11.56 1.71
N PRO A 122 -0.66 11.29 0.72
CA PRO A 122 -0.63 10.00 0.03
C PRO A 122 -0.47 8.83 1.03
N PHE A 123 -1.24 7.76 0.85
CA PHE A 123 -1.23 6.60 1.75
C PHE A 123 0.19 6.02 1.92
N SER A 124 0.94 5.91 0.82
CA SER A 124 2.33 5.43 0.81
C SER A 124 3.33 6.33 1.53
N ALA A 125 2.96 7.56 1.89
CA ALA A 125 3.81 8.49 2.62
C ALA A 125 3.63 8.43 4.15
N LEU A 126 2.64 7.67 4.66
CA LEU A 126 2.41 7.54 6.10
C LEU A 126 3.52 6.78 6.82
N LEU A 127 4.02 5.72 6.18
CA LEU A 127 5.09 4.87 6.70
C LEU A 127 6.01 4.45 5.56
N PRO A 128 7.26 4.04 5.86
CA PRO A 128 8.17 3.49 4.86
C PRO A 128 7.55 2.28 4.15
N MET A 129 7.35 2.38 2.83
CA MET A 129 6.74 1.34 2.00
C MET A 129 7.51 1.15 0.70
N VAL A 130 7.49 -0.08 0.19
CA VAL A 130 8.08 -0.43 -1.12
C VAL A 130 7.24 0.20 -2.23
N GLY A 131 7.91 0.85 -3.19
CA GLY A 131 7.29 1.33 -4.42
C GLY A 131 7.05 0.18 -5.40
N PRO A 132 5.94 0.17 -6.16
CA PRO A 132 5.65 -0.88 -7.13
C PRO A 132 6.69 -0.94 -8.26
N ASN A 133 7.33 0.20 -8.57
CA ASN A 133 8.43 0.28 -9.53
C ASN A 133 9.73 -0.36 -9.02
N ASP A 134 9.84 -0.69 -7.73
CA ASP A 134 11.02 -1.32 -7.12
C ASP A 134 10.83 -2.83 -6.94
N LEU A 135 9.66 -3.36 -7.34
CA LEU A 135 9.38 -4.80 -7.32
C LEU A 135 10.16 -5.54 -8.40
N VAL A 136 10.73 -6.66 -8.04
CA VAL A 136 11.28 -7.65 -8.98
C VAL A 136 10.30 -8.81 -9.06
N PHE A 137 9.96 -9.23 -10.28
CA PHE A 137 9.02 -10.33 -10.49
C PHE A 137 9.75 -11.56 -11.03
N ASP A 138 9.35 -12.71 -10.52
CA ASP A 138 9.65 -14.04 -11.04
C ASP A 138 8.43 -14.93 -10.77
N GLY A 139 8.47 -16.19 -11.19
CA GLY A 139 7.38 -17.11 -10.89
C GLY A 139 7.36 -18.36 -11.73
N TRP A 140 6.24 -19.06 -11.63
CA TRP A 140 5.97 -20.30 -12.33
C TRP A 140 4.61 -20.25 -13.00
N ASP A 141 4.51 -20.92 -14.13
CA ASP A 141 3.25 -21.23 -14.78
C ASP A 141 3.32 -22.68 -15.31
N ILE A 142 2.16 -23.31 -15.51
CA ILE A 142 2.08 -24.61 -16.17
C ILE A 142 2.27 -24.47 -17.69
N SER A 143 2.00 -23.28 -18.21
CA SER A 143 2.30 -22.87 -19.58
C SER A 143 3.77 -22.50 -19.73
N SER A 144 4.39 -22.90 -20.85
CA SER A 144 5.76 -22.49 -21.20
C SER A 144 5.80 -21.24 -22.10
N LEU A 145 4.66 -20.56 -22.28
CA LEU A 145 4.59 -19.33 -23.07
C LEU A 145 5.34 -18.20 -22.37
N ASN A 146 5.95 -17.32 -23.16
CA ASN A 146 6.51 -16.09 -22.61
C ASN A 146 5.38 -15.10 -22.29
N LEU A 147 5.62 -14.18 -21.34
CA LEU A 147 4.60 -13.18 -20.93
C LEU A 147 4.09 -12.29 -22.07
N SER A 148 4.85 -12.12 -23.15
CA SER A 148 4.43 -11.36 -24.33
C SER A 148 3.48 -12.14 -25.26
N GLU A 149 3.46 -13.46 -25.14
CA GLU A 149 2.73 -14.38 -26.02
C GLU A 149 1.38 -14.80 -25.41
N GLU A 150 1.13 -14.42 -24.16
CA GLU A 150 -0.11 -14.73 -23.46
C GLU A 150 -1.31 -14.01 -24.08
N PRO A 151 -2.47 -14.69 -24.23
CA PRO A 151 -3.63 -14.15 -24.92
C PRO A 151 -4.13 -12.88 -24.22
N GLN A 152 -4.01 -11.75 -24.92
CA GLN A 152 -4.64 -10.52 -24.48
C GLN A 152 -6.16 -10.70 -24.53
N MET A 153 -6.83 -10.45 -23.41
CA MET A 153 -8.29 -10.39 -23.40
C MET A 153 -8.74 -9.39 -24.47
N PRO A 154 -9.70 -9.75 -25.36
CA PRO A 154 -10.19 -8.83 -26.36
C PRO A 154 -10.71 -7.58 -25.65
N THR A 155 -10.13 -6.42 -25.98
CA THR A 155 -10.59 -5.14 -25.47
C THR A 155 -11.99 -4.90 -26.03
N THR A 156 -13.00 -4.91 -25.16
CA THR A 156 -14.39 -4.52 -25.47
C THR A 156 -14.49 -3.07 -25.89
#